data_AF-A0A349DHS4-F1
#
_entry.id   AF-A0A349DHS4-F1
#
_cell.length_a   1.000
_cell.length_b   1.000
_cell.length_c   1.000
_cell.angle_alpha   90.00
_cell.angle_beta   90.00
_cell.angle_gamma   90.00
#
_symmetry.space_group_name_H-M   'P 1'
#
loop_
_entity.id
_entity.type
_entity.pdbx_description
1 polymer ?
#
loop_
_entity_poly.entity_id
_entity_poly.type
_entity_poly.pdbx_seq_one_letter_code
_entity_poly.pdbx_strand_id
1 'polypeptide(L)'
;MNITLDNFDFKVSSLTEVAEVDKLLAEYDLQIKSREARLGNREVQLQRAETRTDNLDEDILELEALIATKEFELTKYPAGSNKHGEISVNLGVDKARLEALKFRRNGNVSPVVVVERNADAGEEQVLLAYYKQFRDALLARKTALGA
;
A
#
# COMPACT_ATOMS: atom_id res chain seq x y z
N MET A 1 -10.06 -13.93 -14.44
CA MET A 1 -11.37 -14.07 -13.78
C MET A 1 -12.29 -13.10 -14.49
N ASN A 2 -13.23 -13.57 -15.30
CA ASN A 2 -14.19 -12.70 -15.99
C ASN A 2 -15.34 -12.44 -15.03
N ILE A 3 -15.40 -11.24 -14.47
CA ILE A 3 -16.50 -10.81 -13.62
C ILE A 3 -17.56 -10.23 -14.55
N THR A 4 -18.60 -11.01 -14.83
CA THR A 4 -19.81 -10.55 -15.52
C THR A 4 -20.75 -9.96 -14.47
N LEU A 5 -21.01 -8.66 -14.54
CA LEU A 5 -21.95 -7.96 -13.65
C LEU A 5 -23.34 -7.93 -14.31
N ASP A 6 -24.12 -9.00 -14.14
CA ASP A 6 -25.45 -9.18 -14.76
C ASP A 6 -26.60 -8.40 -14.08
N ASN A 7 -26.32 -7.41 -13.23
CA ASN A 7 -27.33 -6.87 -12.30
C ASN A 7 -27.46 -5.33 -12.22
N PHE A 8 -27.14 -4.59 -13.29
CA PHE A 8 -27.37 -3.13 -13.31
C PHE A 8 -28.31 -2.72 -14.44
N ASP A 9 -29.62 -2.89 -14.20
CA ASP A 9 -30.71 -2.46 -15.08
C ASP A 9 -30.95 -0.93 -15.02
N PHE A 10 -29.89 -0.11 -14.94
CA PHE A 10 -30.00 1.27 -15.46
C PHE A 10 -29.93 1.15 -16.97
N LYS A 11 -31.10 1.09 -17.61
CA LYS A 11 -31.19 1.03 -19.05
C LYS A 11 -30.70 2.34 -19.62
N VAL A 12 -29.41 2.43 -19.97
CA VAL A 12 -28.88 3.56 -20.76
C VAL A 12 -29.74 3.78 -22.02
N SER A 13 -30.38 2.73 -22.54
CA SER A 13 -31.36 2.80 -23.63
C SER A 13 -32.64 3.60 -23.31
N SER A 14 -32.98 3.86 -22.04
CA SER A 14 -34.12 4.71 -21.66
C SER A 14 -33.80 6.21 -21.69
N LEU A 15 -32.53 6.60 -21.83
CA LEU A 15 -32.15 8.00 -22.00
C LEU A 15 -32.51 8.45 -23.41
N THR A 16 -33.34 9.50 -23.52
CA THR A 16 -33.83 10.01 -24.81
C THR A 16 -33.21 11.34 -25.21
N GLU A 17 -32.62 12.06 -24.26
CA GLU A 17 -32.06 13.40 -24.48
C GLU A 17 -30.53 13.40 -24.35
N VAL A 18 -29.85 14.07 -25.30
CA VAL A 18 -28.39 14.24 -25.27
C VAL A 18 -27.94 15.00 -24.01
N ALA A 19 -28.72 15.98 -23.55
CA ALA A 19 -28.40 16.77 -22.36
C ALA A 19 -28.38 15.93 -21.06
N GLU A 20 -29.28 14.94 -20.95
CA GLU A 20 -29.30 14.00 -19.83
C GLU A 20 -28.08 13.08 -19.85
N VAL A 21 -27.72 12.59 -21.04
CA VAL A 21 -26.51 11.77 -21.24
C VAL A 21 -25.25 12.58 -20.88
N ASP A 22 -25.16 13.85 -21.27
CA ASP A 22 -24.03 14.73 -20.97
C ASP A 22 -23.87 15.02 -19.48
N LYS A 23 -24.98 15.21 -18.77
CA LYS A 23 -24.96 15.38 -17.31
C LYS A 23 -24.42 14.14 -16.62
N LEU A 24 -24.89 12.96 -17.03
CA LEU A 24 -24.41 11.69 -16.49
C LEU A 24 -22.95 11.44 -16.85
N LEU A 25 -22.51 11.74 -18.08
CA LEU A 25 -21.10 11.62 -18.46
C LEU A 25 -20.20 12.48 -17.57
N ALA A 26 -20.58 13.73 -17.31
CA ALA A 26 -19.82 14.61 -16.43
C ALA A 26 -19.73 14.08 -14.98
N GLU A 27 -20.83 13.53 -14.47
CA GLU A 27 -20.87 12.94 -13.14
C GLU A 27 -19.98 11.69 -13.04
N TYR A 28 -20.08 10.79 -14.02
CA TYR A 28 -19.28 9.57 -14.07
C TYR A 28 -17.79 9.85 -14.30
N ASP A 29 -17.45 10.86 -15.12
CA ASP A 29 -16.07 11.33 -15.28
C ASP A 29 -15.47 11.85 -13.97
N LEU A 30 -16.26 12.54 -13.13
CA LEU A 30 -15.83 12.97 -11.80
C LEU A 30 -15.63 11.78 -10.86
N GLN A 31 -16.53 10.79 -10.90
CA GLN A 31 -16.40 9.56 -10.10
C GLN A 31 -15.15 8.77 -10.48
N ILE A 32 -14.86 8.64 -11.78
CA ILE A 32 -13.64 7.99 -12.30
C ILE A 32 -12.40 8.70 -11.78
N LYS A 33 -12.31 10.03 -11.96
CA LYS A 33 -11.16 10.83 -11.47
C LYS A 33 -10.96 10.70 -9.96
N SER A 34 -12.05 10.72 -9.19
CA SER A 34 -12.00 10.58 -7.73
C SER A 34 -11.41 9.23 -7.32
N ARG A 35 -11.84 8.15 -7.97
CA ARG A 35 -11.36 6.79 -7.68
C ARG A 35 -9.93 6.54 -8.14
N GLU A 36 -9.55 7.07 -9.31
CA GLU A 36 -8.16 7.04 -9.78
C GLU A 36 -7.23 7.75 -8.79
N ALA A 37 -7.63 8.92 -8.28
CA ALA A 37 -6.87 9.63 -7.26
C ALA A 37 -6.76 8.85 -5.93
N ARG A 38 -7.82 8.14 -5.53
CA ARG A 38 -7.80 7.28 -4.33
C ARG A 38 -6.86 6.10 -4.51
N LEU A 39 -6.89 5.43 -5.67
CA LEU A 39 -5.98 4.32 -5.98
C LEU A 39 -4.52 4.79 -5.99
N GLY A 40 -4.22 5.90 -6.67
CA GLY A 40 -2.85 6.45 -6.70
C GLY A 40 -2.34 6.85 -5.31
N ASN A 41 -3.17 7.46 -4.47
CA ASN A 41 -2.79 7.77 -3.08
C ASN A 41 -2.50 6.50 -2.26
N ARG A 42 -3.29 5.44 -2.45
CA ARG A 42 -3.06 4.15 -1.76
C ARG A 42 -1.76 3.49 -2.25
N GLU A 43 -1.47 3.53 -3.54
CA GLU A 43 -0.22 3.01 -4.12
C GLU A 43 1.02 3.73 -3.57
N VAL A 44 0.97 5.07 -3.47
CA VAL A 44 2.04 5.85 -2.84
C VAL A 44 2.21 5.51 -1.34
N GLN A 45 1.11 5.26 -0.62
CA GLN A 45 1.18 4.83 0.78
C GLN A 45 1.78 3.43 0.92
N LEU A 46 1.49 2.52 -0.01
CA LEU A 46 2.06 1.18 -0.05
C LEU A 46 3.57 1.25 -0.31
N GLN A 47 4.00 1.96 -1.35
CA GLN A 47 5.43 2.14 -1.66
C GLN A 47 6.20 2.77 -0.49
N ARG A 48 5.64 3.78 0.18
CA ARG A 48 6.26 4.37 1.38
C ARG A 48 6.38 3.40 2.54
N ALA A 49 5.44 2.47 2.69
CA ALA A 49 5.50 1.44 3.71
C ALA A 49 6.54 0.36 3.36
N GLU A 50 6.61 -0.05 2.09
CA GLU A 50 7.62 -0.96 1.56
C GLU A 50 9.03 -0.39 1.75
N THR A 51 9.31 0.83 1.28
CA THR A 51 10.62 1.47 1.47
C THR A 51 11.00 1.63 2.95
N ARG A 52 10.03 1.91 3.84
CA ARG A 52 10.30 1.95 5.28
C ARG A 52 10.66 0.58 5.86
N THR A 53 10.10 -0.49 5.31
CA THR A 53 10.38 -1.86 5.72
C THR A 53 11.75 -2.30 5.23
N ASP A 54 12.08 -2.01 3.96
CA ASP A 54 13.39 -2.31 3.38
C ASP A 54 14.52 -1.60 4.16
N ASN A 55 14.35 -0.30 4.46
CA ASN A 55 15.33 0.44 5.27
C ASN A 55 15.47 -0.14 6.69
N LEU A 56 14.39 -0.66 7.28
CA LEU A 56 14.45 -1.32 8.59
C LEU A 56 15.18 -2.66 8.52
N ASP A 57 15.01 -3.41 7.44
CA ASP A 57 15.69 -4.70 7.22
C ASP A 57 17.20 -4.49 6.99
N GLU A 58 17.59 -3.44 6.25
CA GLU A 58 19.00 -3.02 6.11
C GLU A 58 19.60 -2.59 7.46
N ASP A 59 18.91 -1.71 8.21
CA ASP A 59 19.35 -1.28 9.55
C ASP A 59 19.53 -2.45 10.52
N ILE A 60 18.66 -3.46 10.44
CA ILE A 60 18.74 -4.69 11.26
C ILE A 60 19.98 -5.50 10.87
N LEU A 61 20.22 -5.71 9.58
CA LEU A 61 21.38 -6.48 9.09
C LEU A 61 22.71 -5.81 9.46
N GLU A 62 22.81 -4.49 9.28
CA GLU A 62 24.01 -3.73 9.67
C GLU A 62 24.28 -3.85 11.17
N LEU A 63 23.24 -3.72 11.99
CA LEU A 63 23.38 -3.79 13.44
C LEU A 63 23.70 -5.21 13.92
N GLU A 64 23.17 -6.24 13.28
CA GLU A 64 23.55 -7.64 13.53
C GLU A 64 25.02 -7.90 13.21
N ALA A 65 25.53 -7.38 12.08
CA ALA A 65 26.93 -7.48 11.71
C ALA A 65 27.85 -6.74 12.70
N LEU A 66 27.44 -5.55 13.17
CA LEU A 66 28.16 -4.80 14.20
C LEU A 66 28.22 -5.56 15.53
N ILE A 67 27.10 -6.14 15.96
CA ILE A 67 27.00 -6.97 17.17
C ILE A 67 27.95 -8.17 17.06
N ALA A 68 27.92 -8.91 15.96
CA ALA A 68 28.81 -10.06 15.75
C ALA A 68 30.30 -9.66 15.80
N THR A 69 30.64 -8.51 15.22
CA THR A 69 32.01 -7.96 15.26
C THR A 69 32.44 -7.65 16.70
N LYS A 70 31.56 -7.01 17.49
CA LYS A 70 31.83 -6.67 18.89
C LYS A 70 31.87 -7.89 19.80
N GLU A 71 31.07 -8.91 19.54
CA GLU A 71 31.13 -10.20 20.23
C GLU A 71 32.48 -10.89 19.98
N PHE A 72 32.96 -10.88 18.75
CA PHE A 72 34.29 -11.38 18.41
C PHE A 72 35.41 -10.53 19.02
N GLU A 73 35.24 -9.21 19.10
CA GLU A 73 36.21 -8.33 19.74
C GLU A 73 36.29 -8.60 21.26
N LEU A 74 35.15 -8.87 21.89
CA LEU A 74 35.06 -9.20 23.31
C LEU A 74 35.93 -10.41 23.66
N THR A 75 35.99 -11.44 22.80
CA THR A 75 36.81 -12.64 23.06
C THR A 75 38.31 -12.38 23.06
N LYS A 76 38.76 -11.22 22.57
CA LYS A 76 40.19 -10.84 22.53
C LYS A 76 40.67 -10.21 23.83
N TYR A 77 39.75 -9.86 24.73
CA TYR A 77 40.07 -9.18 25.98
C TYR A 77 39.66 -10.03 27.18
N PRO A 78 40.47 -10.11 28.26
CA PRO A 78 40.11 -10.85 29.45
C PRO A 78 38.94 -10.16 30.19
N ALA A 79 38.04 -10.98 30.72
CA ALA A 79 36.93 -10.52 31.56
C ALA A 79 37.47 -9.72 32.76
N GLY A 80 36.84 -8.58 33.05
CA GLY A 80 37.26 -7.66 34.11
C GLY A 80 38.29 -6.61 33.68
N SER A 81 38.81 -6.66 32.44
CA SER A 81 39.59 -5.55 31.90
C SER A 81 38.69 -4.38 31.51
N ASN A 82 39.22 -3.14 31.58
CA ASN A 82 38.48 -1.93 31.20
C ASN A 82 37.93 -2.01 29.77
N LYS A 83 38.75 -2.50 28.81
CA LYS A 83 38.32 -2.72 27.42
C LYS A 83 37.20 -3.74 27.29
N HIS A 84 37.26 -4.86 28.02
CA HIS A 84 36.17 -5.83 28.04
C HIS A 84 34.88 -5.20 28.59
N GLY A 85 34.96 -4.38 29.64
CA GLY A 85 33.82 -3.65 30.20
C GLY A 85 33.20 -2.69 29.20
N GLU A 86 34.01 -1.86 28.54
CA GLU A 86 33.56 -0.90 27.52
C GLU A 86 32.85 -1.59 26.34
N ILE A 87 33.45 -2.66 25.80
CA ILE A 87 32.86 -3.43 24.70
C ILE A 87 31.56 -4.10 25.15
N SER A 88 31.51 -4.66 26.37
CA SER A 88 30.30 -5.31 26.91
C SER A 88 29.12 -4.34 27.04
N VAL A 89 29.37 -3.12 27.52
CA VAL A 89 28.32 -2.09 27.65
C VAL A 89 27.81 -1.68 26.28
N ASN A 90 28.71 -1.39 25.34
CA ASN A 90 28.34 -1.01 23.97
C ASN A 90 27.56 -2.14 23.27
N LEU A 91 27.98 -3.39 23.46
CA LEU A 91 27.29 -4.56 22.94
C LEU A 91 25.87 -4.68 23.52
N GLY A 92 25.68 -4.40 24.82
CA GLY A 92 24.36 -4.37 25.46
C GLY A 92 23.43 -3.31 24.86
N VAL A 93 23.96 -2.11 24.59
CA VAL A 93 23.22 -1.02 23.94
C VAL A 93 22.80 -1.41 22.52
N ASP A 94 23.71 -1.99 21.74
CA ASP A 94 23.40 -2.41 20.36
C ASP A 94 22.37 -3.54 20.33
N LYS A 95 22.46 -4.52 21.24
CA LYS A 95 21.45 -5.58 21.37
C LYS A 95 20.08 -5.02 21.73
N ALA A 96 20.00 -4.06 22.65
CA ALA A 96 18.73 -3.41 22.98
C ALA A 96 18.15 -2.62 21.78
N ARG A 97 19.02 -1.95 21.01
CA ARG A 97 18.63 -1.27 19.77
C ARG A 97 18.13 -2.25 18.71
N LEU A 98 18.78 -3.41 18.57
CA LEU A 98 18.37 -4.47 17.65
C LEU A 98 16.98 -5.01 18.00
N GLU A 99 16.73 -5.29 19.29
CA GLU A 99 15.41 -5.71 19.75
C GLU A 99 14.33 -4.66 19.48
N ALA A 100 14.64 -3.37 19.64
CA ALA A 100 13.72 -2.29 19.32
C ALA A 100 13.41 -2.21 17.81
N LEU A 101 14.41 -2.43 16.94
CA LEU A 101 14.21 -2.47 15.49
C LEU A 101 13.41 -3.72 15.07
N LYS A 102 13.73 -4.90 15.60
CA LYS A 102 12.96 -6.14 15.38
C LYS A 102 11.52 -6.01 15.86
N PHE A 103 11.29 -5.34 16.99
CA PHE A 103 9.94 -5.04 17.48
C PHE A 103 9.19 -4.10 16.53
N ARG A 104 9.84 -3.06 16.00
CA ARG A 104 9.24 -2.14 15.01
C ARG A 104 8.94 -2.84 13.69
N ARG A 105 9.84 -3.70 13.22
CA ARG A 105 9.65 -4.55 12.03
C ARG A 105 8.48 -5.52 12.23
N ASN A 106 8.40 -6.17 13.40
CA ASN A 106 7.30 -7.05 13.80
C ASN A 106 6.05 -6.27 14.25
N GLY A 107 6.10 -4.93 14.23
CA GLY A 107 5.00 -4.03 14.52
C GLY A 107 3.96 -4.11 13.40
N ASN A 108 3.17 -5.18 13.46
CA ASN A 108 2.04 -5.52 12.61
C ASN A 108 1.38 -4.30 11.93
N VAL A 109 1.59 -4.16 10.62
CA VAL A 109 0.42 -3.91 9.78
C VAL A 109 -0.39 -5.19 9.95
N SER A 110 -1.42 -5.17 10.81
CA SER A 110 -2.22 -6.36 11.11
C SER A 110 -2.56 -7.08 9.79
N PRO A 111 -2.47 -8.41 9.69
CA PRO A 111 -2.95 -9.13 8.51
C PRO A 111 -4.36 -8.69 8.11
N VAL A 112 -5.18 -8.30 9.09
CA VAL A 112 -6.50 -7.67 8.88
C VAL A 112 -6.36 -6.32 8.17
N VAL A 113 -5.45 -5.43 8.57
CA VAL A 113 -5.21 -4.13 7.91
C VAL A 113 -4.62 -4.30 6.50
N VAL A 114 -3.77 -5.30 6.27
CA VAL A 114 -3.26 -5.61 4.91
C VAL A 114 -4.39 -6.17 4.04
N VAL A 115 -5.18 -7.09 4.58
CA VAL A 115 -6.34 -7.67 3.89
C VAL A 115 -7.42 -6.62 3.65
N GLU A 116 -7.72 -5.74 4.60
CA GLU A 116 -8.66 -4.61 4.46
C GLU A 116 -8.14 -3.61 3.44
N ARG A 117 -6.86 -3.24 3.46
CA ARG A 117 -6.27 -2.36 2.44
C ARG A 117 -6.32 -2.97 1.04
N ASN A 118 -6.08 -4.27 0.92
CA ASN A 118 -6.12 -4.98 -0.36
C ASN A 118 -7.56 -5.25 -0.83
N ALA A 119 -8.49 -5.53 0.09
CA ALA A 119 -9.91 -5.69 -0.19
C ALA A 119 -10.53 -4.36 -0.64
N ASP A 120 -10.23 -3.26 0.06
CA ASP A 120 -10.63 -1.91 -0.33
C ASP A 120 -10.06 -1.51 -1.70
N ALA A 121 -8.79 -1.83 -1.96
CA ALA A 121 -8.16 -1.53 -3.25
C ALA A 121 -8.79 -2.35 -4.38
N GLY A 122 -9.11 -3.62 -4.12
CA GLY A 122 -9.85 -4.47 -5.04
C GLY A 122 -11.27 -3.95 -5.30
N GLU A 123 -11.98 -3.50 -4.27
CA GLU A 123 -13.31 -2.91 -4.38
C GLU A 123 -13.27 -1.59 -5.17
N GLU A 124 -12.30 -0.72 -4.91
CA GLU A 124 -12.09 0.52 -5.66
C GLU A 124 -11.73 0.26 -7.13
N GLN A 125 -10.98 -0.81 -7.44
CA GLN A 125 -10.70 -1.24 -8.82
C GLN A 125 -11.95 -1.76 -9.53
N VAL A 126 -12.76 -2.58 -8.86
CA VAL A 126 -14.03 -3.08 -9.41
C VAL A 126 -14.99 -1.93 -9.69
N LEU A 127 -15.10 -0.99 -8.75
CA LEU A 127 -15.94 0.19 -8.92
C LEU A 127 -15.41 1.09 -10.05
N LEU A 128 -14.09 1.32 -10.15
CA LEU A 128 -13.51 2.07 -11.25
C LEU A 128 -13.80 1.42 -12.61
N ALA A 129 -13.66 0.10 -12.72
CA ALA A 129 -13.99 -0.64 -13.92
C ALA A 129 -15.48 -0.49 -14.29
N TYR A 130 -16.36 -0.55 -13.28
CA TYR A 130 -17.79 -0.29 -13.44
C TYR A 130 -18.06 1.12 -13.99
N TYR A 131 -17.52 2.18 -13.37
CA TYR A 131 -17.77 3.55 -13.82
C TYR A 131 -17.23 3.79 -15.24
N LYS A 132 -16.10 3.18 -15.62
CA LYS A 132 -15.56 3.23 -16.99
C LYS A 132 -16.48 2.55 -18.00
N GLN A 133 -16.94 1.34 -17.70
CA GLN A 133 -17.90 0.63 -18.56
C GLN A 133 -19.21 1.41 -18.73
N PHE A 134 -19.71 2.02 -17.66
CA PHE A 134 -20.93 2.82 -17.72
C PHE A 134 -20.74 4.10 -18.54
N ARG A 135 -19.61 4.79 -18.39
CA ARG A 135 -19.23 5.93 -19.22
C ARG A 135 -19.18 5.55 -20.70
N ASP A 136 -18.57 4.41 -21.04
CA ASP A 136 -18.49 3.94 -22.44
C ASP A 136 -19.88 3.63 -23.00
N ALA A 137 -20.79 3.06 -22.20
CA ALA A 137 -22.18 2.83 -22.58
C ALA A 137 -22.95 4.15 -22.81
N LEU A 138 -22.73 5.16 -21.96
CA LEU A 138 -23.30 6.51 -22.14
C LEU A 138 -22.77 7.18 -23.41
N LEU A 139 -21.47 7.06 -23.71
CA LEU A 139 -20.88 7.57 -24.95
C LEU A 139 -21.52 6.92 -26.18
N ALA A 140 -21.67 5.60 -26.18
CA ALA A 140 -22.34 4.87 -27.26
C ALA A 140 -23.79 5.33 -27.43
N ARG A 141 -24.51 5.60 -26.33
CA ARG A 141 -25.87 6.12 -26.37
C ARG A 141 -25.94 7.54 -26.90
N LYS A 142 -25.01 8.40 -26.51
CA LYS A 142 -24.89 9.77 -27.02
C LYS A 142 -24.78 9.76 -28.54
N THR A 143 -23.89 8.92 -29.08
CA THR A 143 -23.73 8.72 -30.52
C THR A 143 -25.00 8.20 -31.19
N ALA A 144 -25.70 7.25 -30.55
CA ALA A 144 -26.98 6.74 -31.07
C ALA A 144 -28.12 7.78 -31.08
N LEU A 145 -28.04 8.82 -30.25
CA LEU A 145 -28.97 9.96 -30.23
C LEU A 145 -28.60 11.03 -31.27
N GLY A 146 -27.52 10.85 -32.05
CA GLY A 146 -27.13 11.73 -33.15
C GLY A 146 -26.19 12.86 -32.79
N ALA A 147 -25.44 12.74 -31.69
CA ALA A 147 -24.41 13.69 -31.24
C ALA A 147 -22.98 13.15 -31.38
#